data_AF-A0A7X6MRL1-F1
#
_entry.id   AF-A0A7X6MRL1-F1
#
_cell.length_a   1.000
_cell.length_b   1.000
_cell.length_c   1.000
_cell.angle_alpha   90.00
_cell.angle_beta   90.00
_cell.angle_gamma   90.00
#
_symmetry.space_group_name_H-M   'P 1'
#
loop_
_entity.id
_entity.type
_entity.pdbx_description
1 polymer ?
#
loop_
_entity_poly.entity_id
_entity_poly.type
_entity_poly.pdbx_seq_one_letter_code
_entity_poly.pdbx_strand_id
1 'polypeptide(L)'
;MYVAAIDALPPVGDPEYADRVAVVLSGLRKLQTSLSEAAGRSRVTPSVIVALSGVRHRYDELMTTAAEGPSATLGQRLYVARGNAKLSTEEAANGVGLRKDLIEAVEAEEPATEAETAQIKDLIAALGG
;
A
#
# COMPACT_ATOMS: atom_id res chain seq x y z
N MET A 1 -1.75 19.01 2.70
CA MET A 1 -0.32 18.82 3.03
C MET A 1 0.29 17.68 2.21
N TYR A 2 -0.32 16.49 2.13
CA TYR A 2 0.22 15.40 1.31
C TYR A 2 0.23 15.67 -0.21
N VAL A 3 -0.73 16.45 -0.72
CA VAL A 3 -0.78 16.83 -2.16
C VAL A 3 0.55 17.46 -2.61
N ALA A 4 1.02 18.48 -1.89
CA ALA A 4 2.31 19.11 -2.21
C ALA A 4 3.52 18.17 -2.07
N ALA A 5 3.44 17.15 -1.21
CA ALA A 5 4.51 16.16 -1.06
C ALA A 5 4.54 15.16 -2.23
N ILE A 6 3.36 14.76 -2.73
CA ILE A 6 3.23 13.92 -3.92
C ILE A 6 3.66 14.71 -5.16
N ASP A 7 3.21 15.96 -5.31
CA ASP A 7 3.54 16.81 -6.45
C ASP A 7 5.04 17.16 -6.52
N ALA A 8 5.75 17.06 -5.39
CA ALA A 8 7.19 17.28 -5.29
C ALA A 8 8.03 16.00 -5.42
N LEU A 9 7.42 14.86 -5.75
CA LEU A 9 8.17 13.63 -6.03
C LEU A 9 8.97 13.79 -7.33
N PRO A 10 10.20 13.25 -7.38
CA PRO A 10 10.96 13.21 -8.62
C PRO A 10 10.27 12.25 -9.63
N PRO A 11 10.72 12.22 -10.89
CA PRO A 11 10.26 11.22 -11.87
C PRO A 11 10.55 9.78 -11.40
N VAL A 12 9.75 8.81 -11.81
CA VAL A 12 9.86 7.38 -11.40
C VAL A 12 11.23 6.75 -11.69
N GLY A 13 11.92 7.22 -12.73
CA GLY A 13 13.26 6.75 -13.10
C GLY A 13 14.40 7.39 -12.31
N ASP A 14 14.11 8.34 -11.42
CA ASP A 14 15.11 9.01 -10.59
C ASP A 14 15.59 8.08 -9.47
N PRO A 15 16.91 7.96 -9.21
CA PRO A 15 17.43 7.14 -8.13
C PRO A 15 16.86 7.47 -6.74
N GLU A 16 16.50 8.73 -6.48
CA GLU A 16 15.92 9.16 -5.20
C GLU A 16 14.42 8.85 -5.09
N TYR A 17 13.76 8.48 -6.19
CA TYR A 17 12.30 8.27 -6.22
C TYR A 17 11.83 7.25 -5.18
N ALA A 18 12.51 6.11 -5.09
CA ALA A 18 12.16 5.03 -4.17
C ALA A 18 12.14 5.48 -2.70
N ASP A 19 13.17 6.23 -2.28
CA ASP A 19 13.27 6.72 -0.90
C ASP A 19 12.22 7.80 -0.62
N ARG A 20 12.00 8.71 -1.57
CA ARG A 20 11.02 9.80 -1.44
C ARG A 20 9.59 9.26 -1.40
N VAL A 21 9.27 8.29 -2.25
CA VAL A 21 7.93 7.68 -2.28
C VAL A 21 7.65 6.88 -1.01
N ALA A 22 8.64 6.16 -0.47
CA ALA A 22 8.50 5.41 0.79
C ALA A 22 8.11 6.32 1.97
N VAL A 23 8.73 7.50 2.07
CA VAL A 23 8.39 8.50 3.10
C VAL A 23 6.95 8.98 2.95
N VAL A 24 6.52 9.31 1.73
CA VAL A 24 5.16 9.80 1.46
C VAL A 24 4.12 8.72 1.73
N LEU A 25 4.33 7.49 1.25
CA LEU A 25 3.44 6.34 1.49
C LEU A 25 3.29 6.03 2.98
N SER A 26 4.39 6.06 3.75
CA SER A 26 4.34 5.89 5.21
C SER A 26 3.49 6.98 5.89
N GLY A 27 3.65 8.24 5.47
CA GLY A 27 2.83 9.35 5.95
C GLY A 27 1.34 9.21 5.64
N LEU A 28 1.01 8.81 4.40
CA LEU A 28 -0.37 8.55 3.98
C LEU A 28 -1.00 7.40 4.77
N ARG A 29 -0.26 6.30 5.02
CA ARG A 29 -0.73 5.16 5.81
C ARG A 29 -1.09 5.56 7.24
N LYS A 30 -0.24 6.36 7.90
CA LYS A 30 -0.52 6.90 9.24
C LYS A 30 -1.79 7.74 9.25
N LEU A 31 -1.95 8.61 8.26
CA LEU A 31 -3.14 9.45 8.12
C LEU A 31 -4.41 8.61 7.88
N GLN A 32 -4.32 7.57 7.04
CA GLN A 32 -5.41 6.63 6.80
C GLN A 32 -5.83 5.89 8.07
N THR A 33 -4.89 5.46 8.91
CA THR A 33 -5.18 4.84 10.20
C THR A 33 -5.94 5.81 11.10
N SER A 34 -5.43 7.02 11.31
CA SER A 34 -6.09 8.02 12.16
C SER A 34 -7.49 8.41 11.66
N LEU A 35 -7.68 8.53 10.35
CA LEU A 35 -8.98 8.84 9.76
C LEU A 35 -9.95 7.64 9.83
N SER A 36 -9.46 6.42 9.69
CA SER A 36 -10.28 5.20 9.84
C SER A 36 -10.75 5.04 11.29
N GLU A 37 -9.88 5.29 12.27
CA GLU A 37 -10.25 5.33 13.68
C GLU A 37 -11.29 6.41 13.98
N ALA A 38 -11.14 7.60 13.40
CA ALA A 38 -12.13 8.67 13.54
C ALA A 38 -13.48 8.28 12.91
N ALA A 39 -13.46 7.67 11.72
CA ALA A 39 -14.64 7.19 11.00
C ALA A 39 -15.43 6.11 11.75
N GLY A 40 -14.76 5.30 12.57
CA GLY A 40 -15.40 4.27 13.39
C GLY A 40 -16.15 4.78 14.63
N ARG A 41 -16.09 6.09 14.93
CA ARG A 41 -16.73 6.67 16.14
C ARG A 41 -18.20 7.01 15.89
N SER A 42 -19.04 6.91 16.92
CA SER A 42 -20.51 7.06 16.84
C SER A 42 -21.04 8.45 16.39
N ARG A 43 -20.18 9.47 16.26
CA ARG A 43 -20.55 10.85 15.85
C ARG A 43 -19.58 11.40 14.81
N VAL A 44 -19.31 10.63 13.76
CA VAL A 44 -18.46 11.13 12.67
C VAL A 44 -19.18 12.16 11.81
N THR A 45 -18.46 13.18 11.35
CA THR A 45 -18.96 14.13 10.37
C THR A 45 -18.70 13.62 8.93
N PRO A 46 -19.55 13.96 7.95
CA PRO A 46 -19.30 13.62 6.54
C PRO A 46 -17.92 14.09 6.04
N SER A 47 -17.39 15.18 6.57
CA SER A 47 -16.05 15.69 6.24
C SER A 47 -14.92 14.71 6.54
N VAL A 48 -15.03 13.89 7.60
CA VAL A 48 -14.04 12.84 7.92
C VAL A 48 -14.08 11.73 6.88
N ILE A 49 -15.28 11.33 6.44
CA ILE A 49 -15.46 10.30 5.42
C ILE A 49 -14.88 10.77 4.08
N VAL A 50 -15.13 12.02 3.68
CA VAL A 50 -14.55 12.63 2.48
C VAL A 50 -13.02 12.67 2.58
N ALA A 51 -12.48 13.08 3.72
CA ALA A 51 -11.03 13.10 3.93
C ALA A 51 -10.41 11.69 3.84
N LEU A 52 -11.04 10.68 4.47
CA LEU A 52 -10.59 9.30 4.44
C LEU A 52 -10.60 8.74 3.01
N SER A 53 -11.69 8.99 2.27
CA SER A 53 -11.79 8.59 0.87
C SER A 53 -10.71 9.24 0.01
N GLY A 54 -10.45 10.55 0.19
CA GLY A 54 -9.40 11.25 -0.54
C GLY A 54 -8.00 10.69 -0.25
N VAL A 55 -7.69 10.39 1.00
CA VAL A 55 -6.39 9.81 1.38
C VAL A 55 -6.21 8.41 0.79
N ARG A 56 -7.24 7.55 0.85
CA ARG A 56 -7.20 6.22 0.24
C ARG A 56 -6.95 6.28 -1.26
N HIS A 57 -7.65 7.17 -1.96
CA HIS A 57 -7.46 7.32 -3.41
C HIS A 57 -6.03 7.75 -3.76
N ARG A 58 -5.47 8.72 -3.04
CA ARG A 58 -4.08 9.16 -3.27
C ARG A 58 -3.05 8.10 -2.90
N TYR A 59 -3.33 7.31 -1.87
CA TYR A 59 -2.48 6.17 -1.52
C TYR A 59 -2.49 5.14 -2.66
N ASP A 60 -3.67 4.79 -3.18
CA ASP A 60 -3.83 3.83 -4.28
C ASP A 60 -3.12 4.29 -5.57
N GLU A 61 -3.30 5.55 -5.96
CA GLU A 61 -2.62 6.14 -7.13
C GLU A 61 -1.09 6.09 -6.98
N LEU A 62 -0.58 6.47 -5.81
CA LEU A 62 0.85 6.50 -5.56
C LEU A 62 1.44 5.09 -5.48
N MET A 63 0.74 4.15 -4.86
CA MET A 63 1.17 2.75 -4.76
C MET A 63 1.23 2.10 -6.14
N THR A 64 0.24 2.38 -7.00
CA THR A 64 0.22 1.91 -8.40
C THR A 64 1.43 2.45 -9.16
N THR A 65 1.67 3.76 -9.07
CA THR A 65 2.83 4.40 -9.75
C THR A 65 4.16 3.86 -9.22
N ALA A 66 4.28 3.64 -7.91
CA ALA A 66 5.49 3.09 -7.30
C ALA A 66 5.77 1.64 -7.74
N ALA A 67 4.73 0.82 -7.87
CA ALA A 67 4.85 -0.58 -8.28
C ALA A 67 5.31 -0.77 -9.74
N GLU A 68 5.14 0.24 -10.59
CA GLU A 68 5.64 0.25 -11.98
C GLU A 68 7.13 0.64 -12.07
N GLY A 69 7.69 1.17 -10.99
CA GLY A 69 9.08 1.63 -10.95
C GLY A 69 10.10 0.47 -10.95
N PRO A 70 11.33 0.70 -11.43
CA PRO A 70 12.38 -0.33 -11.45
C PRO A 70 12.80 -0.80 -10.05
N SER A 71 12.55 0.01 -9.03
CA SER A 71 12.86 -0.26 -7.63
C SER A 71 11.61 -0.64 -6.81
N ALA A 72 10.53 -1.08 -7.48
CA ALA A 72 9.30 -1.46 -6.81
C ALA A 72 9.54 -2.53 -5.74
N THR A 73 9.05 -2.29 -4.53
CA THR A 73 9.21 -3.20 -3.40
C THR A 73 8.28 -4.41 -3.52
N LEU A 74 8.53 -5.45 -2.73
CA LEU A 74 7.64 -6.61 -2.63
C LEU A 74 6.23 -6.18 -2.18
N GLY A 75 6.15 -5.29 -1.20
CA GLY A 75 4.88 -4.76 -0.66
C GLY A 75 4.07 -3.98 -1.68
N GLN A 76 4.71 -3.10 -2.45
CA GLN A 76 4.05 -2.35 -3.53
C GLN A 76 3.48 -3.26 -4.61
N ARG A 77 4.28 -4.22 -5.08
CA ARG A 77 3.84 -5.20 -6.09
C ARG A 77 2.69 -6.07 -5.59
N LEU A 78 2.79 -6.55 -4.34
CA LEU A 78 1.74 -7.33 -3.69
C LEU A 78 0.43 -6.55 -3.60
N TYR A 79 0.48 -5.30 -3.12
CA TYR A 79 -0.68 -4.43 -2.98
C TYR A 79 -1.42 -4.26 -4.30
N VAL A 80 -0.69 -3.96 -5.38
CA VAL A 80 -1.25 -3.73 -6.71
C VAL A 80 -1.82 -5.01 -7.31
N ALA A 81 -1.07 -6.12 -7.27
CA ALA A 81 -1.54 -7.42 -7.77
C ALA A 81 -2.83 -7.85 -7.07
N ARG A 82 -2.87 -7.74 -5.74
CA ARG A 82 -4.04 -8.06 -4.91
C ARG A 82 -5.22 -7.13 -5.22
N GLY A 83 -4.98 -5.83 -5.34
CA GLY A 83 -6.00 -4.82 -5.63
C GLY A 83 -6.62 -4.96 -7.04
N ASN A 84 -5.81 -5.36 -8.02
CA ASN A 84 -6.27 -5.68 -9.37
C ASN A 84 -7.15 -6.93 -9.38
N ALA A 85 -6.78 -7.93 -8.58
CA ALA A 85 -7.57 -9.15 -8.37
C ALA A 85 -8.79 -8.98 -7.45
N LYS A 86 -9.00 -7.78 -6.86
CA LYS A 86 -10.08 -7.48 -5.90
C LYS A 86 -10.08 -8.37 -4.66
N LEU A 87 -8.90 -8.80 -4.23
CA LEU A 87 -8.73 -9.63 -3.04
C LEU A 87 -8.51 -8.77 -1.78
N SER A 88 -9.08 -9.19 -0.67
CA SER A 88 -8.73 -8.71 0.66
C SER A 88 -7.37 -9.26 1.10
N THR A 89 -6.77 -8.64 2.13
CA THR A 89 -5.52 -9.15 2.73
C THR A 89 -5.70 -10.55 3.32
N GLU A 90 -6.89 -10.86 3.83
CA GLU A 90 -7.27 -12.19 4.33
C GLU A 90 -7.31 -13.25 3.20
N GLU A 91 -7.98 -12.94 2.08
CA GLU A 91 -8.07 -13.86 0.94
C GLU A 91 -6.70 -14.12 0.31
N ALA A 92 -5.89 -13.07 0.16
CA ALA A 92 -4.52 -13.20 -0.32
C ALA A 92 -3.65 -14.08 0.59
N ALA A 93 -3.74 -13.86 1.91
CA ALA A 93 -3.00 -14.66 2.89
C ALA A 93 -3.39 -16.14 2.82
N ASN A 94 -4.69 -16.42 2.79
CA ASN A 94 -5.21 -17.79 2.70
C ASN A 94 -4.77 -18.49 1.40
N GLY A 95 -4.67 -17.76 0.29
CA GLY A 95 -4.23 -18.30 -1.01
C GLY A 95 -2.81 -18.90 -1.02
N VAL A 96 -1.93 -18.46 -0.11
CA VAL A 96 -0.55 -18.95 0.00
C VAL A 96 -0.18 -19.49 1.38
N GLY A 97 -1.18 -19.70 2.25
CA GLY A 97 -0.97 -20.27 3.58
C GLY A 97 -0.20 -19.34 4.53
N LEU A 98 -0.36 -18.02 4.36
CA LEU A 98 0.23 -17.00 5.20
C LEU A 98 -0.79 -16.42 6.19
N ARG A 99 -0.30 -15.67 7.18
CA ARG A 99 -1.15 -14.93 8.10
C ARG A 99 -1.54 -13.59 7.49
N LYS A 100 -2.77 -13.13 7.72
CA LYS A 100 -3.25 -11.83 7.23
C LYS A 100 -2.35 -10.66 7.66
N ASP A 101 -1.93 -10.65 8.92
CA ASP A 101 -1.10 -9.57 9.47
C ASP A 101 0.29 -9.51 8.82
N LEU A 102 0.80 -10.64 8.31
CA LEU A 102 2.01 -10.65 7.48
C LEU A 102 1.80 -9.95 6.13
N ILE A 103 0.66 -10.16 5.47
CA ILE A 103 0.34 -9.44 4.22
C ILE A 103 0.26 -7.94 4.49
N GLU A 104 -0.40 -7.54 5.58
CA GLU A 104 -0.50 -6.14 5.99
C GLU A 104 0.88 -5.54 6.33
N ALA A 105 1.74 -6.29 7.02
CA ALA A 105 3.10 -5.88 7.36
C ALA A 105 3.99 -5.72 6.10
N VAL A 106 3.92 -6.66 5.15
CA VAL A 106 4.69 -6.57 3.90
C VAL A 106 4.22 -5.39 3.04
N GLU A 107 2.91 -5.18 2.89
CA GLU A 107 2.36 -3.97 2.24
C GLU A 107 2.69 -2.69 3.03
N ALA A 108 3.07 -2.84 4.31
CA ALA A 108 3.57 -1.76 5.14
C ALA A 108 5.08 -1.48 5.00
N GLU A 109 5.79 -2.24 4.16
CA GLU A 109 7.26 -2.25 4.00
C GLU A 109 8.00 -2.81 5.23
N GLU A 110 7.35 -3.66 6.02
CA GLU A 110 8.02 -4.43 7.05
C GLU A 110 8.72 -5.67 6.44
N PRO A 111 9.86 -6.10 7.01
CA PRO A 111 10.61 -7.22 6.49
C PRO A 111 9.85 -8.54 6.65
N ALA A 112 9.97 -9.41 5.65
CA ALA A 112 9.54 -10.80 5.70
C ALA A 112 10.75 -11.74 5.67
N THR A 113 10.57 -12.97 6.13
CA THR A 113 11.56 -14.04 5.96
C THR A 113 11.72 -14.42 4.49
N GLU A 114 12.78 -15.16 4.17
CA GLU A 114 13.01 -15.64 2.79
C GLU A 114 11.89 -16.57 2.32
N ALA A 115 11.39 -17.45 3.19
CA ALA A 115 10.30 -18.36 2.88
C ALA A 115 8.99 -17.61 2.58
N GLU A 116 8.64 -16.65 3.43
CA GLU A 116 7.46 -15.78 3.24
C GLU A 116 7.60 -14.95 1.95
N THR A 117 8.79 -14.42 1.69
CA THR A 117 9.09 -13.69 0.45
C THR A 117 8.88 -14.54 -0.79
N ALA A 118 9.28 -15.82 -0.76
CA ALA A 118 9.06 -16.75 -1.87
C ALA A 118 7.56 -17.00 -2.10
N GLN A 119 6.79 -17.28 -1.04
CA GLN A 119 5.34 -17.48 -1.12
C GLN A 119 4.61 -16.24 -1.68
N ILE A 120 5.03 -15.05 -1.28
CA ILE A 120 4.45 -13.79 -1.79
C ILE A 120 4.79 -13.58 -3.27
N LYS A 121 6.03 -13.90 -3.69
CA LYS A 121 6.40 -13.84 -5.12
C LYS A 121 5.58 -14.80 -5.97
N ASP A 122 5.32 -16.00 -5.47
CA ASP A 122 4.46 -16.99 -6.15
C ASP A 122 3.02 -16.49 -6.26
N LEU A 123 2.48 -15.85 -5.21
CA LEU A 123 1.16 -15.21 -5.26
C LEU A 123 1.11 -14.10 -6.32
N ILE A 124 2.08 -13.19 -6.31
CA ILE A 124 2.16 -12.08 -7.26
C ILE A 124 2.17 -12.62 -8.71
N ALA A 125 3.01 -13.62 -8.98
CA ALA A 125 3.08 -14.28 -10.28
C ALA A 125 1.75 -14.93 -10.69
N ALA A 126 1.06 -15.59 -9.77
CA ALA A 126 -0.25 -16.21 -10.01
C ALA A 126 -1.36 -15.18 -10.30
N LEU A 127 -1.24 -13.95 -9.79
CA LEU A 127 -2.18 -12.85 -10.02
C LEU A 127 -1.86 -12.04 -11.29
N GLY A 128 -0.81 -12.39 -12.04
CA GLY A 128 -0.43 -11.73 -13.28
C GLY A 128 0.44 -10.47 -13.09
N GLY A 129 1.20 -10.39 -11.99
CA GLY A 129 2.19 -9.33 -11.72
C GLY A 129 3.54 -9.87 -11.23
#